data_AF-A0A7W6S3I5-F1
#
_entry.id   AF-A0A7W6S3I5-F1
#
_cell.length_a   1.000
_cell.length_b   1.000
_cell.length_c   1.000
_cell.angle_alpha   90.00
_cell.angle_beta   90.00
_cell.angle_gamma   90.00
#
_symmetry.space_group_name_H-M   'P 1'
#
loop_
_entity.id
_entity.type
_entity.pdbx_description
1 polymer ?
#
loop_
_entity_poly.entity_id
_entity_poly.type
_entity_poly.pdbx_seq_one_letter_code
_entity_poly.pdbx_strand_id
1 'polypeptide(L)'
;MQPDLKTPFRLLGQAATYTPSAGSAVSCKAMPVGGGETFTVGRVTFTADRPLFHVRRSEVTPAVGGVLTVDGTAHPVQAVEAVEGDARGLLWQVVPAWGALYDWTTPGSGGGSPHDPPDPSLTYTAAATSAGSGTLTVLSSGWTTGWARDGDSLTVDGDTYEITGDVQLSLIGMSYGFASVPITPALSASLAGGETVTYTPAGASNTRSVRAAIADYEASEIMAGIQTGDRRLIVRADDINPAPSTSDLVEIDGSDWSVVSVETIHQGADVVAWVCQVRV
;
A
#
# COMPACT_ATOMS: atom_id res chain seq x y z
N MET A 1 -12.57 17.62 -33.65
CA MET A 1 -13.51 16.54 -34.06
C MET A 1 -13.03 15.29 -33.36
N GLN A 2 -13.77 14.80 -32.37
CA GLN A 2 -13.40 13.58 -31.66
C GLN A 2 -13.86 12.37 -32.50
N PRO A 3 -13.00 11.38 -32.77
CA PRO A 3 -13.37 10.26 -33.63
C PRO A 3 -14.48 9.41 -33.00
N ASP A 4 -15.51 9.05 -33.78
CA ASP A 4 -16.58 8.14 -33.34
C ASP A 4 -16.04 6.71 -33.26
N LEU A 5 -15.79 6.23 -32.04
CA LEU A 5 -15.27 4.89 -31.74
C LEU A 5 -16.22 3.75 -32.19
N LYS A 6 -17.47 4.04 -32.57
CA LYS A 6 -18.39 3.04 -33.13
C LYS A 6 -17.89 2.42 -34.42
N THR A 7 -17.24 3.19 -35.29
CA THR A 7 -16.80 2.72 -36.61
C THR A 7 -15.57 1.81 -36.51
N PRO A 8 -14.49 2.17 -35.78
CA PRO A 8 -13.38 1.28 -35.50
C PRO A 8 -13.83 -0.03 -34.85
N PHE A 9 -14.69 0.02 -33.83
CA PHE A 9 -15.16 -1.18 -33.15
C PHE A 9 -15.97 -2.11 -34.06
N ARG A 10 -16.75 -1.58 -35.00
CA ARG A 10 -17.47 -2.40 -35.99
C ARG A 10 -16.52 -3.11 -36.94
N LEU A 11 -15.41 -2.48 -37.29
CA LEU A 11 -14.44 -2.98 -38.28
C LEU A 11 -13.38 -3.90 -37.66
N LEU A 12 -12.95 -3.61 -36.43
CA LEU A 12 -11.82 -4.26 -35.76
C LEU A 12 -12.26 -5.17 -34.60
N GLY A 13 -13.54 -5.13 -34.19
CA GLY A 13 -14.06 -5.96 -33.12
C GLY A 13 -14.12 -7.44 -33.52
N GLN A 14 -13.36 -8.27 -32.82
CA GLN A 14 -13.31 -9.73 -32.98
C GLN A 14 -14.40 -10.40 -32.14
N ALA A 15 -14.81 -11.61 -32.54
CA ALA A 15 -15.72 -12.41 -31.74
C ALA A 15 -15.03 -12.85 -30.44
N ALA A 16 -15.69 -12.64 -29.32
CA ALA A 16 -15.16 -12.93 -28.00
C ALA A 16 -16.23 -13.56 -27.11
N THR A 17 -15.79 -14.14 -26.00
CA THR A 17 -16.67 -14.65 -24.95
C THR A 17 -16.22 -14.11 -23.61
N TYR A 18 -17.09 -13.42 -22.90
CA TYR A 18 -16.85 -13.01 -21.52
C TYR A 18 -17.47 -14.02 -20.55
N THR A 19 -16.68 -14.55 -19.65
CA THR A 19 -17.12 -15.44 -18.58
C THR A 19 -17.00 -14.70 -17.25
N PRO A 20 -18.11 -14.32 -16.59
CA PRO A 20 -18.04 -13.68 -15.28
C PRO A 20 -17.54 -14.66 -14.20
N SER A 21 -17.06 -14.14 -13.08
CA SER A 21 -16.65 -14.96 -11.92
C SER A 21 -17.80 -15.80 -11.34
N ALA A 22 -19.04 -15.33 -11.51
CA ALA A 22 -20.26 -16.08 -11.25
C ALA A 22 -21.26 -15.88 -12.39
N GLY A 23 -21.83 -16.98 -12.89
CA GLY A 23 -22.86 -16.97 -13.94
C GLY A 23 -22.41 -17.62 -15.25
N SER A 24 -23.24 -17.50 -16.27
CA SER A 24 -23.00 -18.08 -17.59
C SER A 24 -22.15 -17.17 -18.48
N ALA A 25 -21.36 -17.78 -19.36
CA ALA A 25 -20.59 -17.06 -20.37
C ALA A 25 -21.51 -16.30 -21.35
N VAL A 26 -21.07 -15.12 -21.77
CA VAL A 26 -21.78 -14.20 -22.65
C VAL A 26 -20.95 -14.00 -23.92
N SER A 27 -21.54 -14.24 -25.08
CA SER A 27 -20.91 -13.90 -26.36
C SER A 27 -20.89 -12.38 -26.56
N CYS A 28 -19.75 -11.84 -26.94
CA CYS A 28 -19.56 -10.40 -27.15
C CYS A 28 -18.56 -10.15 -28.28
N LYS A 29 -18.26 -8.87 -28.53
CA LYS A 29 -17.11 -8.47 -29.32
C LYS A 29 -16.05 -7.79 -28.47
N ALA A 30 -14.79 -8.06 -28.80
CA ALA A 30 -13.64 -7.40 -28.20
C ALA A 30 -12.78 -6.78 -29.31
N MET A 31 -12.41 -5.51 -29.15
CA MET A 31 -11.46 -4.85 -30.03
C MET A 31 -10.13 -4.76 -29.29
N PRO A 32 -9.07 -5.45 -29.73
CA PRO A 32 -7.75 -5.29 -29.13
C PRO A 32 -7.23 -3.88 -29.41
N VAL A 33 -6.73 -3.25 -28.36
CA VAL A 33 -6.00 -1.97 -28.40
C VAL A 33 -4.57 -2.35 -28.03
N GLY A 34 -3.64 -2.12 -28.96
CA GLY A 34 -2.32 -2.77 -28.97
C GLY A 34 -1.51 -2.62 -27.67
N GLY A 35 -0.52 -3.50 -27.48
CA GLY A 35 0.46 -3.33 -26.41
C GLY A 35 1.28 -2.05 -26.63
N GLY A 36 1.53 -1.30 -25.55
CA GLY A 36 2.12 0.05 -25.63
C GLY A 36 1.11 1.20 -25.51
N GLU A 37 -0.19 0.91 -25.56
CA GLU A 37 -1.24 1.88 -25.28
C GLU A 37 -1.31 2.22 -23.80
N THR A 38 -1.70 3.46 -23.52
CA THR A 38 -1.78 3.94 -22.15
C THR A 38 -3.17 3.77 -21.57
N PHE A 39 -3.25 3.50 -20.27
CA PHE A 39 -4.46 3.61 -19.49
C PHE A 39 -4.18 4.40 -18.22
N THR A 40 -5.20 5.04 -17.67
CA THR A 40 -5.03 5.86 -16.48
C THR A 40 -5.69 5.16 -15.30
N VAL A 41 -4.98 5.06 -14.18
CA VAL A 41 -5.57 4.77 -12.87
C VAL A 41 -5.52 6.06 -12.07
N GLY A 42 -6.68 6.68 -11.87
CA GLY A 42 -6.73 7.99 -11.23
C GLY A 42 -6.13 9.09 -12.10
N ARG A 43 -4.99 9.67 -11.67
CA ARG A 43 -4.22 10.66 -12.45
C ARG A 43 -2.91 10.11 -13.04
N VAL A 44 -2.61 8.83 -12.80
CA VAL A 44 -1.35 8.21 -13.23
C VAL A 44 -1.59 7.39 -14.49
N THR A 45 -0.81 7.66 -15.52
CA THR A 45 -0.86 6.98 -16.80
C THR A 45 0.15 5.83 -16.84
N PHE A 46 -0.33 4.65 -17.22
CA PHE A 46 0.47 3.43 -17.35
C PHE A 46 0.48 2.98 -18.80
N THR A 47 1.61 2.42 -19.23
CA THR A 47 1.71 1.74 -20.51
C THR A 47 1.38 0.26 -20.31
N ALA A 48 0.41 -0.26 -21.05
CA ALA A 48 0.06 -1.68 -20.97
C ALA A 48 1.14 -2.54 -21.62
N ASP A 49 1.67 -3.50 -20.86
CA ASP A 49 2.62 -4.53 -21.31
C ASP A 49 1.92 -5.62 -22.16
N ARG A 50 0.60 -5.76 -21.99
CA ARG A 50 -0.27 -6.67 -22.73
C ARG A 50 -1.36 -5.90 -23.47
N PRO A 51 -1.98 -6.51 -24.52
CA PRO A 51 -3.10 -5.89 -25.20
C PRO A 51 -4.24 -5.55 -24.24
N LEU A 52 -4.74 -4.33 -24.33
CA LEU A 52 -6.00 -3.94 -23.71
C LEU A 52 -7.15 -4.33 -24.65
N PHE A 53 -8.36 -4.45 -24.11
CA PHE A 53 -9.54 -4.75 -24.93
C PHE A 53 -10.64 -3.75 -24.68
N HIS A 54 -11.17 -3.16 -25.75
CA HIS A 54 -12.46 -2.48 -25.68
C HIS A 54 -13.57 -3.50 -25.88
N VAL A 55 -14.61 -3.44 -25.04
CA VAL A 55 -15.85 -4.21 -25.19
C VAL A 55 -17.05 -3.28 -25.05
N ARG A 56 -18.20 -3.63 -25.63
CA ARG A 56 -19.39 -2.76 -25.56
C ARG A 56 -20.15 -2.93 -24.27
N ARG A 57 -20.53 -1.80 -23.65
CA ARG A 57 -21.41 -1.80 -22.46
C ARG A 57 -22.77 -2.44 -22.70
N SER A 58 -23.27 -2.38 -23.93
CA SER A 58 -24.55 -3.00 -24.31
C SER A 58 -24.49 -4.52 -24.40
N GLU A 59 -23.30 -5.10 -24.47
CA GLU A 59 -23.10 -6.55 -24.63
C GLU A 59 -22.68 -7.19 -23.31
N VAL A 60 -21.82 -6.53 -22.55
CA VAL A 60 -21.24 -7.07 -21.31
C VAL A 60 -21.04 -5.97 -20.26
N THR A 61 -21.10 -6.38 -18.99
CA THR A 61 -20.62 -5.58 -17.84
C THR A 61 -19.47 -6.37 -17.22
N PRO A 62 -18.23 -6.15 -17.69
CA PRO A 62 -17.09 -6.86 -17.17
C PRO A 62 -16.82 -6.44 -15.73
N ALA A 63 -16.31 -7.38 -14.94
CA ALA A 63 -15.88 -7.18 -13.57
C ALA A 63 -14.58 -7.96 -13.32
N VAL A 64 -13.81 -7.49 -12.34
CA VAL A 64 -12.58 -8.15 -11.87
C VAL A 64 -12.86 -9.60 -11.50
N GLY A 65 -11.93 -10.49 -11.86
CA GLY A 65 -12.06 -11.94 -11.65
C GLY A 65 -12.84 -12.68 -12.75
N GLY A 66 -13.47 -11.96 -13.69
CA GLY A 66 -13.98 -12.55 -14.93
C GLY A 66 -12.86 -12.91 -15.91
N VAL A 67 -13.21 -13.57 -17.01
CA VAL A 67 -12.28 -13.95 -18.09
C VAL A 67 -12.85 -13.54 -19.44
N LEU A 68 -12.10 -12.78 -20.22
CA LEU A 68 -12.42 -12.46 -21.61
C LEU A 68 -11.62 -13.40 -22.52
N THR A 69 -12.30 -14.23 -23.30
CA THR A 69 -11.68 -15.12 -24.29
C THR A 69 -11.77 -14.51 -25.67
N VAL A 70 -10.63 -14.22 -26.31
CA VAL A 70 -10.52 -13.65 -27.66
C VAL A 70 -9.63 -14.57 -28.49
N ASP A 71 -10.09 -14.98 -29.68
CA ASP A 71 -9.38 -15.91 -30.56
C ASP A 71 -8.91 -17.20 -29.85
N GLY A 72 -9.71 -17.70 -28.91
CA GLY A 72 -9.41 -18.89 -28.11
C GLY A 72 -8.40 -18.68 -26.96
N THR A 73 -7.84 -17.48 -26.83
CA THR A 73 -6.92 -17.12 -25.74
C THR A 73 -7.69 -16.49 -24.58
N ALA A 74 -7.47 -17.00 -23.36
CA ALA A 74 -8.11 -16.48 -22.15
C ALA A 74 -7.32 -15.30 -21.57
N HIS A 75 -8.02 -14.19 -21.33
CA HIS A 75 -7.49 -12.97 -20.72
C HIS A 75 -8.25 -12.70 -19.41
N PRO A 76 -7.63 -12.87 -18.24
CA PRO A 76 -8.30 -12.58 -16.97
C PRO A 76 -8.58 -11.07 -16.88
N VAL A 77 -9.76 -10.68 -16.39
CA VAL A 77 -10.09 -9.27 -16.16
C VAL A 77 -9.47 -8.87 -14.82
N GLN A 78 -8.37 -8.11 -14.87
CA GLN A 78 -7.72 -7.57 -13.67
C GLN A 78 -8.17 -6.16 -13.33
N ALA A 79 -8.61 -5.39 -14.33
CA ALA A 79 -9.28 -4.12 -14.12
C ALA A 79 -10.23 -3.78 -15.26
N VAL A 80 -11.15 -2.87 -14.97
CA VAL A 80 -12.12 -2.32 -15.93
C VAL A 80 -12.08 -0.79 -15.83
N GLU A 81 -11.77 -0.15 -16.94
CA GLU A 81 -11.60 1.30 -17.03
C GLU A 81 -12.62 1.93 -17.97
N ALA A 82 -12.82 3.24 -17.79
CA ALA A 82 -13.43 4.07 -18.81
C ALA A 82 -12.49 4.17 -20.02
N VAL A 83 -13.05 4.18 -21.23
CA VAL A 83 -12.27 4.40 -22.45
C VAL A 83 -12.01 5.89 -22.62
N GLU A 84 -10.74 6.27 -22.72
CA GLU A 84 -10.37 7.65 -23.03
C GLU A 84 -10.95 8.06 -24.38
N GLY A 85 -11.57 9.24 -24.42
CA GLY A 85 -12.20 9.76 -25.64
C GLY A 85 -13.55 9.15 -25.99
N ASP A 86 -14.08 8.20 -25.20
CA ASP A 86 -15.45 7.71 -25.34
C ASP A 86 -16.44 8.61 -24.60
N ALA A 87 -16.69 9.80 -25.16
CA ALA A 87 -17.61 10.80 -24.60
C ALA A 87 -19.05 10.28 -24.38
N ARG A 88 -19.42 9.15 -25.00
CA ARG A 88 -20.76 8.55 -24.87
C ARG A 88 -20.78 7.39 -23.87
N GLY A 89 -19.64 6.97 -23.32
CA GLY A 89 -19.55 5.87 -22.37
C GLY A 89 -20.14 4.55 -22.90
N LEU A 90 -19.92 4.26 -24.17
CA LEU A 90 -20.43 3.07 -24.86
C LEU A 90 -19.53 1.85 -24.70
N LEU A 91 -18.30 2.06 -24.28
CA LEU A 91 -17.28 1.05 -24.16
C LEU A 91 -16.82 0.86 -22.70
N TRP A 92 -16.36 -0.35 -22.43
CA TRP A 92 -15.51 -0.69 -21.31
C TRP A 92 -14.11 -0.97 -21.83
N GLN A 93 -13.09 -0.53 -21.11
CA GLN A 93 -11.72 -0.98 -21.31
C GLN A 93 -11.41 -2.09 -20.32
N VAL A 94 -11.23 -3.31 -20.82
CA VAL A 94 -10.78 -4.46 -20.05
C VAL A 94 -9.26 -4.46 -20.05
N VAL A 95 -8.67 -4.50 -18.87
CA VAL A 95 -7.23 -4.53 -18.63
C VAL A 95 -6.84 -5.93 -18.15
N PRO A 96 -6.20 -6.76 -19.01
CA PRO A 96 -5.91 -8.14 -18.66
C PRO A 96 -4.75 -8.34 -17.69
N ALA A 97 -3.85 -7.37 -17.67
CA ALA A 97 -2.69 -7.33 -16.82
C ALA A 97 -2.40 -5.87 -16.47
N TRP A 98 -2.16 -5.62 -15.21
CA TRP A 98 -1.59 -4.35 -14.75
C TRP A 98 -0.75 -4.56 -13.50
N GLY A 99 0.27 -3.72 -13.34
CA GLY A 99 1.17 -3.75 -12.18
C GLY A 99 1.89 -5.09 -11.97
N ALA A 100 2.53 -5.18 -10.81
CA ALA A 100 3.10 -6.41 -10.27
C ALA A 100 2.45 -6.72 -8.91
N LEU A 101 2.62 -7.96 -8.45
CA LEU A 101 2.25 -8.32 -7.08
C LEU A 101 3.43 -8.01 -6.17
N TYR A 102 3.13 -7.35 -5.05
CA TYR A 102 4.08 -7.03 -3.99
C TYR A 102 3.56 -7.59 -2.67
N ASP A 103 4.48 -8.02 -1.81
CA ASP A 103 4.14 -8.42 -0.46
C ASP A 103 3.97 -7.17 0.39
N TRP A 104 2.72 -6.89 0.75
CA TRP A 104 2.30 -5.74 1.51
C TRP A 104 2.02 -6.16 2.94
N THR A 105 2.82 -5.66 3.87
CA THR A 105 2.72 -5.95 5.28
C THR A 105 2.08 -4.76 6.00
N THR A 106 0.85 -4.96 6.48
CA THR A 106 0.28 -4.07 7.48
C THR A 106 0.74 -4.58 8.84
N PRO A 107 1.51 -3.81 9.62
CA PRO A 107 1.87 -4.23 10.96
C PRO A 107 0.61 -4.39 11.82
N GLY A 108 0.71 -5.14 12.92
CA GLY A 108 -0.37 -5.20 13.90
C GLY A 108 -0.75 -3.82 14.43
N SER A 109 -1.85 -3.73 15.19
CA SER A 109 -2.17 -2.52 15.96
C SER A 109 -0.93 -2.00 16.70
N GLY A 110 -0.66 -0.70 16.59
CA GLY A 110 0.62 -0.07 16.95
C GLY A 110 1.38 0.44 15.72
N GLY A 111 1.35 -0.33 14.61
CA GLY A 111 2.01 -0.04 13.35
C GLY A 111 1.77 1.34 12.75
N GLY A 112 2.84 2.09 12.50
CA GLY A 112 2.87 3.42 11.89
C GLY A 112 4.32 3.80 11.55
N SER A 113 4.66 4.06 10.30
CA SER A 113 5.99 4.51 9.83
C SER A 113 7.12 3.46 9.78
N PRO A 114 8.16 3.67 8.96
CA PRO A 114 9.13 2.67 8.47
C PRO A 114 9.87 1.77 9.46
N HIS A 115 9.79 2.09 10.74
CA HIS A 115 10.70 1.56 11.76
C HIS A 115 9.94 1.27 13.04
N ASP A 116 8.79 0.66 12.84
CA ASP A 116 7.86 0.23 13.86
C ASP A 116 7.61 -1.27 13.68
N PRO A 117 7.96 -2.12 14.67
CA PRO A 117 8.52 -1.76 15.97
C PRO A 117 9.97 -1.23 15.90
N PRO A 118 10.50 -0.67 17.02
CA PRO A 118 11.91 -0.33 17.15
C PRO A 118 12.84 -1.49 16.72
N ASP A 119 13.94 -1.16 16.03
CA ASP A 119 14.87 -2.12 15.41
C ASP A 119 15.23 -3.31 16.32
N PRO A 120 14.77 -4.53 16.00
CA PRO A 120 14.96 -5.71 16.86
C PRO A 120 16.41 -6.20 16.91
N SER A 121 17.30 -5.70 16.04
CA SER A 121 18.72 -6.01 16.08
C SER A 121 19.49 -5.24 17.16
N LEU A 122 18.86 -4.20 17.74
CA LEU A 122 19.46 -3.35 18.76
C LEU A 122 19.02 -3.76 20.16
N THR A 123 19.86 -3.43 21.14
CA THR A 123 19.50 -3.59 22.56
C THR A 123 18.92 -2.28 23.07
N TYR A 124 17.74 -2.36 23.67
CA TYR A 124 17.10 -1.24 24.35
C TYR A 124 17.24 -1.39 25.86
N THR A 125 17.45 -0.28 26.56
CA THR A 125 17.58 -0.24 28.02
C THR A 125 16.75 0.89 28.63
N ALA A 126 16.14 0.63 29.78
CA ALA A 126 15.40 1.66 30.51
C ALA A 126 16.38 2.61 31.22
N ALA A 127 16.04 3.89 31.28
CA ALA A 127 16.71 4.82 32.18
C ALA A 127 16.17 4.67 33.62
N ALA A 128 16.97 5.10 34.60
CA ALA A 128 16.55 5.10 36.00
C ALA A 128 15.22 5.85 36.18
N THR A 129 14.22 5.16 36.75
CA THR A 129 12.85 5.68 36.86
C THR A 129 12.25 5.24 38.21
N SER A 130 11.59 6.15 38.92
CA SER A 130 11.00 5.84 40.23
C SER A 130 9.72 5.01 40.11
N ALA A 131 9.46 4.17 41.12
CA ALA A 131 8.17 3.52 41.31
C ALA A 131 7.01 4.53 41.23
N GLY A 132 5.88 4.11 40.66
CA GLY A 132 4.70 4.93 40.42
C GLY A 132 4.77 5.82 39.18
N SER A 133 5.87 5.81 38.41
CA SER A 133 5.94 6.51 37.14
C SER A 133 5.03 5.87 36.09
N GLY A 134 4.21 6.69 35.42
CA GLY A 134 3.42 6.30 34.25
C GLY A 134 4.15 6.53 32.93
N THR A 135 5.45 6.85 32.96
CA THR A 135 6.27 7.00 31.76
C THR A 135 7.66 6.38 31.95
N LEU A 136 8.27 5.96 30.84
CA LEU A 136 9.63 5.42 30.78
C LEU A 136 10.47 6.19 29.77
N THR A 137 11.78 6.30 30.02
CA THR A 137 12.74 6.68 28.99
C THR A 137 13.51 5.43 28.59
N VAL A 138 13.52 5.12 27.29
CA VAL A 138 14.16 3.92 26.74
C VAL A 138 15.28 4.35 25.80
N LEU A 139 16.49 3.83 26.03
CA LEU A 139 17.71 4.17 25.29
C LEU A 139 18.13 3.00 24.40
N SER A 140 18.53 3.29 23.17
CA SER A 140 19.08 2.33 22.21
C SER A 140 20.60 2.20 22.37
N SER A 141 21.12 0.99 22.16
CA SER A 141 22.57 0.70 22.08
C SER A 141 23.25 1.26 20.83
N GLY A 142 22.48 1.67 19.82
CA GLY A 142 22.99 2.12 18.53
C GLY A 142 22.13 3.20 17.89
N TRP A 143 22.57 3.67 16.72
CA TRP A 143 21.73 4.49 15.86
C TRP A 143 20.52 3.67 15.43
N THR A 144 19.35 4.22 15.62
CA THR A 144 18.08 3.59 15.24
C THR A 144 17.19 4.67 14.65
N THR A 145 16.06 4.25 14.12
CA THR A 145 14.95 5.07 13.66
C THR A 145 13.68 4.38 14.17
N GLY A 146 12.57 5.10 14.32
CA GLY A 146 11.31 4.48 14.77
C GLY A 146 10.50 5.25 15.78
N TRP A 147 9.46 4.58 16.23
CA TRP A 147 8.47 5.06 17.19
C TRP A 147 8.19 3.96 18.21
N ALA A 148 7.96 4.37 19.46
CA ALA A 148 7.27 3.55 20.45
C ALA A 148 5.77 3.88 20.34
N ARG A 149 4.89 2.90 20.21
CA ARG A 149 3.52 3.13 19.73
C ARG A 149 2.44 2.79 20.73
N ASP A 150 1.34 3.54 20.68
CA ASP A 150 0.13 3.22 21.42
C ASP A 150 -0.36 1.80 21.11
N GLY A 151 -0.66 1.04 22.17
CA GLY A 151 -1.07 -0.36 22.12
C GLY A 151 0.08 -1.38 22.19
N ASP A 152 1.31 -1.00 21.78
CA ASP A 152 2.45 -1.91 21.90
C ASP A 152 2.76 -2.24 23.35
N SER A 153 3.49 -3.33 23.58
CA SER A 153 3.95 -3.73 24.90
C SER A 153 5.45 -3.55 25.07
N LEU A 154 5.84 -3.00 26.22
CA LEU A 154 7.20 -2.94 26.74
C LEU A 154 7.37 -4.00 27.82
N THR A 155 8.35 -4.88 27.69
CA THR A 155 8.77 -5.74 28.81
C THR A 155 10.07 -5.21 29.41
N VAL A 156 10.07 -4.91 30.70
CA VAL A 156 11.21 -4.37 31.46
C VAL A 156 11.36 -5.16 32.76
N ASP A 157 12.53 -5.73 33.01
CA ASP A 157 12.81 -6.56 34.19
C ASP A 157 11.79 -7.71 34.43
N GLY A 158 11.20 -8.21 33.34
CA GLY A 158 10.21 -9.28 33.36
C GLY A 158 8.75 -8.83 33.54
N ASP A 159 8.49 -7.56 33.85
CA ASP A 159 7.15 -6.98 33.88
C ASP A 159 6.77 -6.40 32.51
N THR A 160 5.52 -6.62 32.09
CA THR A 160 4.98 -6.11 30.83
C THR A 160 4.06 -4.92 31.04
N TYR A 161 4.25 -3.88 30.24
CA TYR A 161 3.53 -2.62 30.26
C TYR A 161 2.98 -2.31 28.87
N GLU A 162 1.74 -1.87 28.77
CA GLU A 162 1.16 -1.37 27.53
C GLU A 162 1.58 0.10 27.34
N ILE A 163 2.03 0.46 26.14
CA ILE A 163 2.33 1.83 25.76
C ILE A 163 1.01 2.52 25.44
N THR A 164 0.75 3.68 26.03
CA THR A 164 -0.55 4.39 25.89
C THR A 164 -0.45 5.66 25.04
N GLY A 165 0.55 5.74 24.16
CA GLY A 165 0.79 6.93 23.35
C GLY A 165 2.07 6.85 22.53
N ASP A 166 2.00 7.46 21.35
CA ASP A 166 3.07 7.46 20.37
C ASP A 166 4.23 8.37 20.78
N VAL A 167 5.45 7.83 20.70
CA VAL A 167 6.70 8.56 20.96
C VAL A 167 7.69 8.32 19.84
N GLN A 168 8.06 9.41 19.16
CA GLN A 168 9.11 9.40 18.15
C GLN A 168 10.49 9.26 18.79
N LEU A 169 11.41 8.58 18.10
CA LEU A 169 12.81 8.58 18.46
C LEU A 169 13.37 10.01 18.58
N SER A 170 14.15 10.26 19.62
CA SER A 170 14.86 11.50 19.85
C SER A 170 16.28 11.26 20.33
N LEU A 171 17.12 12.29 20.27
CA LEU A 171 18.41 12.30 20.94
C LEU A 171 18.20 12.63 22.43
N ILE A 172 18.61 11.72 23.31
CA ILE A 172 18.46 11.81 24.76
C ILE A 172 19.86 11.80 25.39
N GLY A 173 20.34 12.98 25.77
CA GLY A 173 21.72 13.14 26.21
C GLY A 173 22.70 12.87 25.08
N MET A 174 23.46 11.77 25.19
CA MET A 174 24.42 11.31 24.16
C MET A 174 24.00 10.00 23.47
N SER A 175 22.75 9.57 23.69
CA SER A 175 22.20 8.33 23.14
C SER A 175 20.92 8.60 22.36
N TYR A 176 20.56 7.71 21.43
CA TYR A 176 19.25 7.74 20.77
C TYR A 176 18.25 6.93 21.59
N GLY A 177 16.99 7.35 21.62
CA GLY A 177 15.96 6.62 22.36
C GLY A 177 14.59 7.28 22.31
N PHE A 178 13.66 6.71 23.07
CA PHE A 178 12.28 7.17 23.20
C PHE A 178 12.12 7.82 24.57
N ALA A 179 11.89 9.13 24.57
CA ALA A 179 11.77 9.90 25.80
C ALA A 179 10.31 9.92 26.27
N SER A 180 10.07 9.66 27.55
CA SER A 180 8.73 9.74 28.16
C SER A 180 7.66 8.88 27.49
N VAL A 181 8.01 7.64 27.12
CA VAL A 181 7.06 6.63 26.63
C VAL A 181 5.98 6.40 27.69
N PRO A 182 4.72 6.77 27.44
CA PRO A 182 3.65 6.61 28.42
C PRO A 182 3.26 5.15 28.52
N ILE A 183 3.10 4.65 29.75
CA ILE A 183 2.85 3.24 30.03
C ILE A 183 1.68 3.03 31.01
N THR A 184 1.02 1.89 30.87
CA THR A 184 0.04 1.38 31.83
C THR A 184 0.27 -0.11 32.12
N PRO A 185 0.17 -0.56 33.39
CA PRO A 185 0.06 0.26 34.59
C PRO A 185 1.33 1.07 34.88
N ALA A 186 1.28 2.01 35.83
CA ALA A 186 2.49 2.68 36.30
C ALA A 186 3.46 1.68 36.97
N LEU A 187 4.76 1.99 36.96
CA LEU A 187 5.81 1.12 37.52
C LEU A 187 5.51 0.70 38.96
N SER A 188 5.59 -0.60 39.22
CA SER A 188 5.37 -1.16 40.56
C SER A 188 6.59 -0.94 41.49
N ALA A 189 7.80 -0.89 40.91
CA ALA A 189 9.08 -0.69 41.59
C ALA A 189 9.97 0.30 40.82
N SER A 190 10.99 0.83 41.50
CA SER A 190 11.97 1.72 40.85
C SER A 190 12.93 0.91 40.00
N LEU A 191 13.23 1.42 38.81
CA LEU A 191 14.29 0.94 37.93
C LEU A 191 15.60 1.68 38.25
N ALA A 192 16.70 0.93 38.37
CA ALA A 192 18.03 1.47 38.60
C ALA A 192 18.64 2.09 37.33
N GLY A 193 18.14 1.70 36.15
CA GLY A 193 18.65 2.08 34.85
C GLY A 193 19.61 1.04 34.29
N GLY A 194 19.48 0.76 32.99
CA GLY A 194 20.22 -0.27 32.26
C GLY A 194 19.47 -1.60 32.10
N GLU A 195 18.28 -1.74 32.69
CA GLU A 195 17.43 -2.91 32.52
C GLU A 195 17.05 -3.08 31.04
N THR A 196 17.14 -4.31 30.51
CA THR A 196 16.79 -4.58 29.12
C THR A 196 15.30 -4.37 28.87
N VAL A 197 15.00 -3.72 27.76
CA VAL A 197 13.65 -3.43 27.28
C VAL A 197 13.40 -4.24 26.01
N THR A 198 12.27 -4.94 25.96
CA THR A 198 11.81 -5.62 24.75
C THR A 198 10.48 -5.02 24.31
N TYR A 199 10.40 -4.63 23.04
CA TYR A 199 9.17 -4.18 22.40
C TYR A 199 8.41 -5.37 21.81
N THR A 200 7.10 -5.40 21.99
CA THR A 200 6.21 -6.39 21.39
C THR A 200 5.03 -5.66 20.74
N PRO A 201 4.87 -5.71 19.42
CA PRO A 201 3.74 -5.09 18.74
C PRO A 201 2.39 -5.59 19.24
N ALA A 202 1.38 -4.72 19.30
CA ALA A 202 0.05 -5.07 19.82
C ALA A 202 -0.74 -6.08 18.95
N GLY A 203 -0.26 -6.41 17.76
CA GLY A 203 -0.89 -7.38 16.88
C GLY A 203 0.08 -8.13 15.98
N ALA A 204 -0.37 -9.26 15.43
CA ALA A 204 0.35 -9.95 14.37
C ALA A 204 0.34 -9.09 13.10
N SER A 205 1.51 -8.85 12.52
CA SER A 205 1.61 -8.29 11.18
C SER A 205 0.87 -9.17 10.17
N ASN A 206 0.15 -8.55 9.26
CA ASN A 206 -0.58 -9.22 8.19
C ASN A 206 0.11 -8.89 6.86
N THR A 207 0.81 -9.88 6.32
CA THR A 207 1.36 -9.83 4.97
C THR A 207 0.36 -10.38 3.97
N ARG A 208 0.08 -9.60 2.92
CA ARG A 208 -0.81 -9.95 1.82
C ARG A 208 -0.18 -9.58 0.49
N SER A 209 -0.52 -10.33 -0.54
CA SER A 209 -0.10 -9.99 -1.91
C SER A 209 -1.02 -8.90 -2.46
N VAL A 210 -0.48 -7.71 -2.72
CA VAL A 210 -1.20 -6.55 -3.26
C VAL A 210 -0.70 -6.25 -4.66
N ARG A 211 -1.63 -6.03 -5.59
CA ARG A 211 -1.29 -5.59 -6.94
C ARG A 211 -1.08 -4.09 -6.95
N ALA A 212 0.11 -3.68 -7.36
CA ALA A 212 0.45 -2.27 -7.48
C ALA A 212 1.30 -2.02 -8.73
N ALA A 213 1.34 -0.77 -9.17
CA ALA A 213 2.28 -0.35 -10.22
C ALA A 213 3.30 0.61 -9.64
N ILE A 214 4.57 0.38 -9.92
CA ILE A 214 5.67 1.24 -9.50
C ILE A 214 6.00 2.26 -10.57
N ALA A 215 6.24 3.51 -10.16
CA ALA A 215 6.80 4.53 -11.02
C ALA A 215 7.82 5.38 -10.25
N ASP A 216 8.72 5.99 -10.99
CA ASP A 216 9.69 6.96 -10.48
C ASP A 216 9.05 8.34 -10.33
N TYR A 217 9.54 9.13 -9.38
CA TYR A 217 9.29 10.57 -9.38
C TYR A 217 10.21 11.25 -10.41
N GLU A 218 9.63 12.18 -11.17
CA GLU A 218 10.40 13.05 -12.05
C GLU A 218 11.27 14.00 -11.22
N ALA A 219 12.41 14.43 -11.77
CA ALA A 219 13.31 15.35 -11.06
C ALA A 219 12.63 16.67 -10.65
N SER A 220 11.63 17.12 -11.42
CA SER A 220 10.82 18.30 -11.11
C SER A 220 9.80 18.08 -9.98
N GLU A 221 9.48 16.83 -9.66
CA GLU A 221 8.59 16.47 -8.54
C GLU A 221 9.36 16.39 -7.21
N ILE A 222 10.70 16.39 -7.23
CA ILE A 222 11.53 16.34 -6.03
C ILE A 222 11.48 17.69 -5.31
N MET A 223 10.46 17.88 -4.48
CA MET A 223 10.27 18.99 -3.56
C MET A 223 9.41 18.55 -2.36
N ALA A 224 9.49 19.29 -1.25
CA ALA A 224 8.56 19.20 -0.12
C ALA A 224 8.21 17.78 0.39
N GLY A 225 9.22 16.96 0.69
CA GLY A 225 9.04 15.65 1.36
C GLY A 225 9.32 14.42 0.48
N ILE A 226 9.47 14.60 -0.84
CA ILE A 226 9.99 13.58 -1.77
C ILE A 226 11.52 13.65 -1.79
N GLN A 227 12.18 12.52 -1.56
CA GLN A 227 13.63 12.38 -1.55
C GLN A 227 14.12 11.57 -2.76
N THR A 228 15.39 11.77 -3.13
CA THR A 228 16.02 10.94 -4.16
C THR A 228 16.01 9.48 -3.74
N GLY A 229 15.47 8.61 -4.59
CA GLY A 229 15.34 7.18 -4.32
C GLY A 229 13.93 6.76 -3.92
N ASP A 230 13.06 7.70 -3.50
CA ASP A 230 11.65 7.40 -3.27
C ASP A 230 10.98 6.92 -4.55
N ARG A 231 10.03 5.99 -4.40
CA ARG A 231 9.19 5.50 -5.49
C ARG A 231 7.74 5.83 -5.20
N ARG A 232 6.91 5.86 -6.25
CA ARG A 232 5.44 5.88 -6.12
C ARG A 232 4.90 4.51 -6.46
N LEU A 233 4.11 3.95 -5.55
CA LEU A 233 3.27 2.79 -5.80
C LEU A 233 1.82 3.23 -5.97
N ILE A 234 1.19 2.76 -7.03
CA ILE A 234 -0.22 3.01 -7.29
C ILE A 234 -0.98 1.71 -7.01
N VAL A 235 -1.89 1.77 -6.05
CA VAL A 235 -2.70 0.62 -5.60
C VAL A 235 -4.17 0.95 -5.84
N ARG A 236 -4.93 0.05 -6.44
CA ARG A 236 -6.38 0.26 -6.63
C ARG A 236 -7.15 0.00 -5.34
N ALA A 237 -8.30 0.64 -5.22
CA ALA A 237 -9.26 0.43 -4.13
C ALA A 237 -9.59 -1.05 -3.91
N ASP A 238 -9.84 -1.78 -5.00
CA ASP A 238 -10.26 -3.19 -4.95
C ASP A 238 -9.12 -4.17 -4.64
N ASP A 239 -7.86 -3.75 -4.82
CA ASP A 239 -6.68 -4.62 -4.67
C ASP A 239 -6.10 -4.60 -3.24
N ILE A 240 -6.60 -3.73 -2.36
CA ILE A 240 -6.16 -3.68 -0.97
C ILE A 240 -7.29 -3.32 0.00
N ASN A 241 -7.40 -4.11 1.06
CA ASN A 241 -8.27 -3.86 2.20
C ASN A 241 -7.60 -4.41 3.47
N PRO A 242 -7.41 -3.62 4.54
CA PRO A 242 -7.75 -2.20 4.70
C PRO A 242 -6.97 -1.26 3.76
N ALA A 243 -7.42 0.00 3.69
CA ALA A 243 -6.75 1.05 2.92
C ALA A 243 -5.28 1.20 3.36
N PRO A 244 -4.36 1.56 2.44
CA PRO A 244 -2.97 1.81 2.76
C PRO A 244 -2.81 2.87 3.84
N SER A 245 -1.78 2.70 4.64
CA SER A 245 -1.43 3.61 5.72
C SER A 245 0.08 3.85 5.74
N THR A 246 0.52 4.95 6.35
CA THR A 246 1.95 5.20 6.54
C THR A 246 2.61 4.19 7.50
N SER A 247 1.83 3.31 8.11
CA SER A 247 2.29 2.12 8.85
C SER A 247 2.82 1.01 7.98
N ASP A 248 2.42 0.97 6.73
CA ASP A 248 2.62 -0.22 5.93
C ASP A 248 4.06 -0.34 5.42
N LEU A 249 4.48 -1.58 5.28
CA LEU A 249 5.71 -1.98 4.60
C LEU A 249 5.35 -2.72 3.31
N VAL A 250 6.19 -2.57 2.30
CA VAL A 250 6.07 -3.27 1.03
C VAL A 250 7.42 -3.82 0.63
N GLU A 251 7.49 -5.12 0.34
CA GLU A 251 8.70 -5.72 -0.19
C GLU A 251 8.81 -5.42 -1.69
N ILE A 252 9.90 -4.76 -2.09
CA ILE A 252 10.23 -4.46 -3.49
C ILE A 252 11.64 -4.98 -3.75
N ASP A 253 11.76 -5.92 -4.69
CA ASP A 253 13.03 -6.55 -5.08
C ASP A 253 13.82 -7.13 -3.88
N GLY A 254 13.11 -7.69 -2.90
CA GLY A 254 13.69 -8.32 -1.70
C GLY A 254 14.18 -7.33 -0.64
N SER A 255 13.84 -6.05 -0.75
CA SER A 255 14.06 -5.03 0.28
C SER A 255 12.73 -4.54 0.81
N ASP A 256 12.64 -4.28 2.12
CA ASP A 256 11.47 -3.64 2.71
C ASP A 256 11.49 -2.13 2.44
N TRP A 257 10.39 -1.65 1.88
CA TRP A 257 10.14 -0.23 1.66
C TRP A 257 8.96 0.21 2.50
N SER A 258 9.08 1.39 3.06
CA SER A 258 8.10 1.92 3.98
C SER A 258 7.23 2.96 3.34
N VAL A 259 5.93 2.89 3.61
CA VAL A 259 4.97 3.89 3.12
C VAL A 259 5.14 5.17 3.94
N VAL A 260 5.65 6.23 3.31
CA VAL A 260 5.89 7.51 3.99
C VAL A 260 4.76 8.52 3.78
N SER A 261 3.99 8.37 2.71
CA SER A 261 2.77 9.15 2.50
C SER A 261 1.76 8.37 1.66
N VAL A 262 0.48 8.63 1.88
CA VAL A 262 -0.64 8.04 1.14
C VAL A 262 -1.53 9.16 0.63
N GLU A 263 -1.62 9.29 -0.69
CA GLU A 263 -2.60 10.16 -1.34
C GLU A 263 -3.79 9.33 -1.83
N THR A 264 -4.99 9.80 -1.55
CA THR A 264 -6.23 9.14 -1.99
C THR A 264 -6.70 9.73 -3.31
N ILE A 265 -7.00 8.87 -4.29
CA ILE A 265 -7.56 9.28 -5.57
C ILE A 265 -9.05 8.94 -5.62
N HIS A 266 -9.87 9.95 -5.89
CA HIS A 266 -11.32 9.82 -5.97
C HIS A 266 -11.83 9.90 -7.41
N GLN A 267 -12.91 9.18 -7.69
CA GLN A 267 -13.77 9.38 -8.86
C GLN A 267 -15.19 9.68 -8.38
N GLY A 268 -15.57 10.96 -8.38
CA GLY A 268 -16.78 11.39 -7.70
C GLY A 268 -16.63 11.26 -6.18
N ALA A 269 -17.53 10.52 -5.53
CA ALA A 269 -17.47 10.26 -4.10
C ALA A 269 -16.62 9.02 -3.73
N ASP A 270 -16.34 8.16 -4.70
CA ASP A 270 -15.71 6.86 -4.46
C ASP A 270 -14.19 6.97 -4.51
N VAL A 271 -13.50 6.26 -3.61
CA VAL A 271 -12.05 6.06 -3.68
C VAL A 271 -11.79 4.99 -4.74
N VAL A 272 -10.95 5.31 -5.73
CA VAL A 272 -10.61 4.37 -6.82
C VAL A 272 -9.19 3.85 -6.75
N ALA A 273 -8.28 4.60 -6.13
CA ALA A 273 -6.89 4.20 -5.95
C ALA A 273 -6.20 5.03 -4.86
N TRP A 274 -5.01 4.60 -4.48
CA TRP A 274 -4.06 5.33 -3.67
C TRP A 274 -2.73 5.48 -4.41
N VAL A 275 -2.07 6.61 -4.19
CA VAL A 275 -0.67 6.82 -4.54
C VAL A 275 0.13 6.80 -3.24
N CYS A 276 0.90 5.75 -3.04
CA CYS A 276 1.76 5.56 -1.89
C CYS A 276 3.18 5.98 -2.24
N GLN A 277 3.72 6.98 -1.56
CA GLN A 277 5.15 7.25 -1.61
C GLN A 277 5.84 6.23 -0.71
N VAL A 278 6.83 5.54 -1.25
CA VAL A 278 7.60 4.53 -0.53
C VAL A 278 9.08 4.86 -0.52
N ARG A 279 9.73 4.52 0.58
CA ARG A 279 11.16 4.77 0.82
C ARG A 279 11.81 3.57 1.51
N VAL A 280 13.01 3.22 1.06
CA VAL A 280 13.89 2.24 1.73
C VAL A 280 14.49 2.80 3.01
#